data_AF-H0PS73-F1
#
_entry.id   AF-H0PS73-F1
#
_cell.length_a   1.000
_cell.length_b   1.000
_cell.length_c   1.000
_cell.angle_alpha   90.00
_cell.angle_beta   90.00
_cell.angle_gamma   90.00
#
_symmetry.space_group_name_H-M   'P 1'
#
loop_
_entity.id
_entity.type
_entity.pdbx_description
1 polymer ?
#
loop_
_entity_poly.entity_id
_entity_poly.type
_entity_poly.pdbx_seq_one_letter_code
_entity_poly.pdbx_strand_id
1 'polypeptide(L)' 'MHQTIQTATLAKATDRKPASIRTAVWRNGHFCGIKPIKLPNGRLLWPADAVERLTAGEVA' A
#
# COMPACT_ATOMS: atom_id res chain seq x y z
N MET A 1 9.56 -10.37 12.02
CA MET A 1 8.42 -10.91 11.25
C MET A 1 7.90 -9.79 10.35
N HIS A 2 8.34 -9.66 9.10
CA HIS A 2 7.84 -8.61 8.21
C HIS A 2 6.46 -9.05 7.69
N GLN A 3 5.38 -8.67 8.39
CA GLN A 3 4.04 -8.96 7.90
C GLN A 3 3.77 -8.13 6.64
N THR A 4 3.30 -8.78 5.59
CA THR A 4 2.78 -8.09 4.41
C THR A 4 1.26 -8.12 4.44
N ILE A 5 0.63 -6.97 4.30
CA ILE A 5 -0.81 -6.81 4.26
C ILE A 5 -1.31 -6.67 2.82
N GLN A 6 -2.61 -6.89 2.64
CA GLN A 6 -3.24 -6.72 1.33
C GLN A 6 -3.66 -5.28 1.09
N THR A 7 -3.86 -4.95 -0.18
CA THR A 7 -4.37 -3.62 -0.58
C THR A 7 -5.70 -3.28 0.09
N ALA A 8 -6.53 -4.29 0.40
CA ALA A 8 -7.79 -4.10 1.13
C ALA A 8 -7.58 -3.67 2.60
N THR A 9 -6.55 -4.19 3.27
CA THR A 9 -6.20 -3.79 4.64
C THR A 9 -5.63 -2.38 4.66
N LEU A 10 -4.73 -2.07 3.73
CA LEU A 10 -4.22 -0.70 3.51
C LEU A 10 -5.34 0.29 3.23
N ALA A 11 -6.29 -0.08 2.36
CA ALA A 11 -7.46 0.72 2.02
C ALA A 11 -8.29 1.06 3.25
N LYS A 12 -8.55 0.09 4.13
CA LYS A 12 -9.25 0.31 5.40
C LYS A 12 -8.45 1.22 6.35
N ALA A 13 -7.13 1.03 6.44
CA ALA A 13 -6.27 1.82 7.34
C ALA A 13 -6.09 3.29 6.89
N THR A 14 -6.22 3.57 5.59
CA THR A 14 -6.05 4.91 5.00
C THR A 14 -7.37 5.55 4.57
N ASP A 15 -8.50 4.93 4.93
CA ASP A 15 -9.86 5.29 4.52
C ASP A 15 -9.98 5.61 3.01
N ARG A 16 -9.27 4.83 2.19
CA ARG A 16 -9.16 5.04 0.74
C ARG A 16 -9.65 3.83 -0.03
N LYS A 17 -10.23 4.08 -1.20
CA LYS A 17 -10.66 3.00 -2.10
C LYS A 17 -9.44 2.23 -2.63
N PRO A 18 -9.46 0.89 -2.64
CA PRO A 18 -8.37 0.09 -3.20
C PRO A 18 -8.12 0.38 -4.69
N ALA A 19 -9.15 0.82 -5.42
CA ALA A 19 -9.02 1.32 -6.79
C ALA A 19 -8.14 2.57 -6.88
N SER A 20 -8.28 3.51 -5.94
CA SER A 20 -7.45 4.74 -5.90
C SER A 20 -5.99 4.41 -5.63
N ILE A 21 -5.72 3.50 -4.70
CA ILE A 21 -4.38 3.00 -4.40
C ILE A 21 -3.76 2.36 -5.65
N ARG A 22 -4.51 1.48 -6.34
CA ARG A 22 -4.06 0.86 -7.59
C ARG A 22 -3.75 1.90 -8.67
N THR A 23 -4.61 2.91 -8.85
CA THR A 23 -4.40 3.99 -9.81
C THR A 23 -3.15 4.80 -9.49
N ALA A 24 -2.92 5.11 -8.21
CA ALA A 24 -1.73 5.83 -7.77
C ALA A 24 -0.44 5.01 -7.99
N VAL A 25 -0.46 3.70 -7.69
CA VAL A 25 0.65 2.79 -8.01
C VAL A 25 0.87 2.70 -9.51
N TRP A 26 -0.18 2.67 -10.31
CA TRP A 26 -0.06 2.59 -11.76
C TRP A 26 0.51 3.87 -12.37
N ARG A 27 0.07 5.04 -11.87
CA ARG A 27 0.54 6.36 -12.33
C ARG A 27 1.95 6.70 -11.85
N ASN A 28 2.25 6.48 -10.57
CA ASN A 28 3.51 6.90 -9.94
C ASN A 28 4.51 5.74 -9.74
N GLY A 29 4.09 4.48 -9.93
CA GLY A 29 4.92 3.31 -9.63
C GLY A 29 5.05 2.98 -8.14
N HIS A 30 4.53 3.85 -7.26
CA HIS A 30 4.56 3.74 -5.81
C HIS A 30 3.34 4.46 -5.21
N PHE A 31 2.94 4.09 -3.99
CA PHE A 31 1.89 4.80 -3.25
C PHE A 31 2.49 5.36 -1.97
N CYS A 32 2.52 6.68 -1.87
CA CYS A 32 3.06 7.40 -0.70
C CYS A 32 4.45 6.87 -0.27
N GLY A 33 5.38 6.73 -1.21
CA GLY A 33 6.73 6.18 -0.99
C GLY A 33 6.82 4.66 -0.85
N ILE A 34 5.69 3.94 -0.75
CA ILE A 34 5.66 2.49 -0.58
C ILE A 34 5.60 1.78 -1.95
N LYS A 35 6.52 0.84 -2.17
CA LYS A 35 6.53 -0.03 -3.34
C LYS A 35 5.77 -1.33 -3.02
N PRO A 36 4.67 -1.62 -3.74
CA PRO A 36 3.97 -2.89 -3.54
C PRO A 36 4.77 -4.05 -4.14
N ILE A 37 4.71 -5.19 -3.47
CA ILE A 37 5.23 -6.46 -3.96
C ILE A 37 4.18 -7.05 -4.89
N LYS A 38 4.50 -7.13 -6.18
CA LYS A 38 3.68 -7.80 -7.18
C LYS A 38 3.84 -9.31 -7.02
N LEU A 39 2.75 -10.01 -6.71
CA LEU A 39 2.74 -11.46 -6.75
C LEU A 39 2.47 -11.94 -8.18
N PRO A 40 2.95 -13.15 -8.54
CA PRO A 40 2.65 -13.78 -9.83
C PRO A 40 1.16 -14.01 -10.07
N ASN A 41 0.32 -13.97 -9.03
CA ASN A 41 -1.14 -14.04 -9.11
C ASN A 41 -1.82 -12.68 -9.40
N GLY A 42 -1.06 -11.61 -9.65
CA GLY A 42 -1.59 -10.27 -9.92
C GLY A 42 -2.06 -9.49 -8.70
N ARG A 43 -1.92 -10.03 -7.47
CA ARG A 43 -2.19 -9.29 -6.23
C ARG A 43 -1.00 -8.41 -5.85
N LEU A 44 -1.32 -7.27 -5.23
CA LEU A 44 -0.36 -6.34 -4.65
C LEU A 44 -0.33 -6.56 -3.14
N LEU A 45 0.84 -6.98 -2.63
CA LEU A 45 1.14 -7.03 -1.20
C LEU A 45 1.89 -5.78 -0.77
N TRP A 46 1.57 -5.32 0.42
CA TRP A 46 2.11 -4.10 1.01
C TRP A 46 2.83 -4.47 2.30
N PRO A 47 4.07 -4.03 2.52
CA PRO A 47 4.75 -4.27 3.79
C PRO A 47 4.01 -3.52 4.92
N ALA A 48 3.64 -4.21 5.99
CA ALA A 48 2.93 -3.64 7.14
C ALA A 48 3.71 -2.46 7.74
N ASP A 49 5.03 -2.62 7.90
CA ASP A 49 5.92 -1.57 8.42
C ASP A 49 5.80 -0.25 7.66
N ALA A 50 5.75 -0.31 6.33
CA ALA A 50 5.62 0.89 5.50
C ALA A 50 4.21 1.50 5.59
N VAL A 51 3.18 0.65 5.75
CA VAL A 51 1.79 1.12 5.94
C VAL A 51 1.62 1.74 7.31
N GLU A 52 2.22 1.15 8.35
CA GLU A 52 2.26 1.73 9.69
C GLU A 52 2.98 3.07 9.68
N ARG A 53 4.14 3.20 9.01
CA ARG A 53 4.81 4.49 8.81
C ARG A 53 3.94 5.52 8.08
N LEU A 54 3.19 5.09 7.06
CA LEU A 54 2.29 5.95 6.32
C LEU A 54 1.10 6.42 7.17
N THR A 55 0.48 5.51 7.93
CA THR A 55 -0.63 5.82 8.83
C THR A 55 -0.16 6.60 10.07
N ALA A 56 1.08 6.37 10.52
CA ALA A 56 1.71 7.09 11.63
C ALA A 56 2.08 8.54 11.30
N GLY A 57 1.92 8.96 10.03
CA GLY A 57 1.91 10.38 9.69
C GLY A 57 3.23 10.95 9.18
N GLU A 58 3.97 10.22 8.34
CA GLU A 58 4.95 10.90 7.46
C GLU A 58 4.21 11.58 6.28
N VAL A 59 3.38 12.56 6.61
CA VAL A 59 3.02 13.66 5.71
C VAL A 59 4.03 14.75 6.01
N ALA A 60 5.20 14.66 5.38
CA ALA A 60 6.13 15.78 5.26
C ALA A 60 5.78 16.59 4.01
#